data_AF-A0A641MBF5-F1
#
_entry.id   AF-A0A641MBF5-F1
#
_cell.length_a   1.000
_cell.length_b   1.000
_cell.length_c   1.000
_cell.angle_alpha   90.00
_cell.angle_beta   90.00
_cell.angle_gamma   90.00
#
_symmetry.space_group_name_H-M   'P 1'
#
loop_
_entity.id
_entity.type
_entity.pdbx_description
1 polymer ?
#
loop_
_entity_poly.entity_id
_entity_poly.type
_entity_poly.pdbx_seq_one_letter_code
_entity_poly.pdbx_strand_id
1 'polypeptide(L)'
;AFATGEIMKLCKSYRSTFEITNLAQKIQPDKKSEPVMRHGEQPDILQFKDMEGEISGIADLISTFKKSDYQSLGIVCKTEAQAKLLTERLQTICAENLHFLSNRSSVFVKGIIITSAHMAKGLEFDEVIVPQTDSKNYHSAIDRSMLYVAVTRAMHKLSLTYCGIPSLFIEV
;
A
#
# COMPACT_ATOMS: atom_id res chain seq x y z
N ALA A 1 34.73 29.97 -2.81
CA ALA A 1 33.83 29.83 -1.65
C ALA A 1 32.57 29.14 -2.13
N PHE A 2 32.32 27.90 -1.70
CA PHE A 2 31.13 27.16 -2.10
C PHE A 2 29.93 27.66 -1.27
N ALA A 3 28.86 28.05 -1.96
CA ALA A 3 27.62 28.47 -1.33
C ALA A 3 27.05 27.30 -0.50
N THR A 4 26.87 27.50 0.79
CA THR A 4 26.17 26.59 1.68
C THR A 4 24.70 26.52 1.26
N GLY A 5 24.32 25.45 0.59
CA GLY A 5 22.91 25.18 0.28
C GLY A 5 22.15 24.88 1.56
N GLU A 6 21.15 25.68 1.88
CA GLU A 6 20.23 25.39 2.99
C GLU A 6 19.29 24.24 2.59
N ILE A 7 19.35 23.15 3.35
CA ILE A 7 18.45 22.01 3.18
C ILE A 7 17.11 22.38 3.83
N MET A 8 16.17 22.89 3.03
CA MET A 8 14.78 23.05 3.48
C MET A 8 14.09 21.69 3.52
N LYS A 9 13.73 21.24 4.73
CA LYS A 9 13.03 19.98 4.95
C LYS A 9 11.55 20.25 5.22
N LEU A 10 10.68 19.82 4.30
CA LEU A 10 9.23 19.85 4.50
C LEU A 10 8.85 18.75 5.50
N CYS A 11 8.44 19.17 6.70
CA CYS A 11 8.08 18.26 7.81
C CYS A 11 6.58 17.95 7.91
N LYS A 12 5.76 18.44 6.96
CA LYS A 12 4.30 18.29 7.01
C LYS A 12 3.80 17.16 6.12
N SER A 13 3.18 16.17 6.78
CA SER A 13 2.31 15.11 6.27
C SER A 13 1.08 15.58 5.48
N TYR A 14 1.19 16.12 4.26
CA TYR A 14 -0.02 16.54 3.50
C TYR A 14 -0.74 15.42 2.74
N ARG A 15 -0.16 14.21 2.71
CA ARG A 15 -0.44 13.21 1.67
C ARG A 15 -1.43 12.12 2.04
N SER A 16 -1.49 11.72 3.31
CA SER A 16 -2.34 10.62 3.82
C SER A 16 -3.25 11.10 4.95
N THR A 17 -4.34 10.39 5.25
CA THR A 17 -5.18 10.73 6.42
C THR A 17 -4.41 10.56 7.72
N PHE A 18 -4.92 11.17 8.80
CA PHE A 18 -4.37 11.01 10.14
C PHE A 18 -4.31 9.54 10.54
N GLU A 19 -5.36 8.77 10.25
CA GLU A 19 -5.50 7.36 10.60
C GLU A 19 -4.44 6.49 9.91
N ILE A 20 -4.23 6.71 8.60
CA ILE A 20 -3.18 6.04 7.82
C ILE A 20 -1.79 6.44 8.35
N THR A 21 -1.58 7.72 8.64
CA THR A 21 -0.30 8.23 9.14
C THR A 21 0.02 7.66 10.53
N ASN A 22 -0.99 7.55 11.39
CA ASN A 22 -0.85 6.97 12.73
C ASN A 22 -0.47 5.48 12.65
N LEU A 23 -1.11 4.71 11.76
CA LEU A 23 -0.70 3.32 11.51
C LEU A 23 0.73 3.24 10.99
N ALA A 24 1.10 4.10 10.03
CA ALA A 24 2.45 4.15 9.48
C ALA A 24 3.50 4.47 10.57
N GLN A 25 3.20 5.38 11.51
CA GLN A 25 4.06 5.71 12.64
C GLN A 25 4.20 4.56 13.65
N LYS A 26 3.16 3.74 13.85
CA LYS A 26 3.25 2.50 14.64
C LYS A 26 4.17 1.47 13.97
N ILE A 27 4.06 1.32 12.65
CA ILE A 27 4.92 0.40 11.86
C ILE A 27 6.37 0.86 11.93
N GLN A 28 6.64 2.14 11.63
CA GLN A 28 7.98 2.71 11.69
C GLN A 28 7.91 4.13 12.23
N PRO A 29 8.32 4.36 13.49
CA PRO A 29 8.29 5.68 14.10
C PRO A 29 9.18 6.66 13.33
N ASP A 30 8.56 7.63 12.65
CA ASP A 30 9.28 8.76 12.07
C ASP A 30 9.08 9.99 12.96
N LYS A 31 10.14 10.39 13.66
CA LYS A 31 10.15 11.56 14.58
C LYS A 31 10.02 12.91 13.86
N LYS A 32 9.94 12.95 12.52
CA LYS A 32 10.06 14.17 11.73
C LYS A 32 8.80 14.59 10.99
N SER A 33 7.73 13.80 11.04
CA SER A 33 6.48 14.09 10.34
C SER A 33 5.40 14.47 11.34
N GLU A 34 5.02 15.75 11.37
CA GLU A 34 3.80 16.16 12.05
C GLU A 34 2.63 15.91 11.09
N PRO A 35 1.65 15.06 11.47
CA PRO A 35 0.48 14.82 10.65
C PRO A 35 -0.32 16.11 10.55
N VAL A 36 -0.63 16.53 9.32
CA VAL A 36 -1.63 17.58 9.11
C VAL A 36 -3.00 16.94 9.35
N MET A 37 -3.83 17.58 10.18
CA MET A 37 -5.13 17.03 10.59
C MET A 37 -6.12 17.00 9.42
N ARG A 38 -6.10 15.92 8.64
CA ARG A 38 -7.19 15.50 7.76
C ARG A 38 -7.60 14.09 8.18
N HIS A 39 -8.82 13.96 8.68
CA HIS A 39 -9.36 12.69 9.15
C HIS A 39 -10.08 11.97 8.01
N GLY A 40 -10.05 10.64 8.04
CA GLY A 40 -10.79 9.76 7.14
C GLY A 40 -11.12 8.43 7.81
N GLU A 41 -11.29 7.40 7.00
CA GLU A 41 -11.58 6.04 7.50
C GLU A 41 -10.35 5.44 8.20
N GLN A 42 -10.60 4.56 9.18
CA GLN A 42 -9.55 3.73 9.76
C GLN A 42 -9.05 2.72 8.72
N PRO A 43 -7.74 2.40 8.69
CA PRO A 43 -7.24 1.29 7.88
C PRO A 43 -7.94 -0.02 8.23
N ASP A 44 -8.43 -0.71 7.21
CA ASP A 44 -9.03 -2.03 7.35
C ASP A 44 -7.93 -3.10 7.47
N ILE A 45 -8.00 -3.96 8.49
CA ILE A 45 -7.11 -5.11 8.65
C ILE A 45 -7.95 -6.37 8.50
N LEU A 46 -7.82 -7.03 7.35
CA LEU A 46 -8.73 -8.09 6.90
C LEU A 46 -8.03 -9.45 6.93
N GLN A 47 -8.52 -10.33 7.79
CA GLN A 47 -8.06 -11.70 7.88
C GLN A 47 -8.85 -12.63 6.96
N PHE A 48 -8.13 -13.46 6.21
CA PHE A 48 -8.69 -14.51 5.38
C PHE A 48 -8.24 -15.90 5.85
N LYS A 49 -9.02 -16.92 5.48
CA LYS A 49 -8.77 -18.30 5.87
C LYS A 49 -7.46 -18.84 5.27
N ASP A 50 -7.24 -18.55 3.99
CA ASP A 50 -6.11 -19.03 3.20
C ASP A 50 -5.82 -18.05 2.04
N MET A 51 -4.80 -18.36 1.25
CA MET A 51 -4.35 -17.51 0.14
C MET A 51 -5.41 -17.35 -0.95
N GLU A 52 -6.23 -18.36 -1.20
CA GLU A 52 -7.32 -18.28 -2.20
C GLU A 52 -8.45 -17.37 -1.69
N GLY A 53 -8.80 -17.50 -0.42
CA GLY A 53 -9.75 -16.60 0.25
C GLY A 53 -9.25 -15.15 0.25
N GLU A 54 -7.96 -14.93 0.47
CA GLU A 54 -7.35 -13.59 0.39
C GLU A 54 -7.45 -13.01 -1.03
N ILE A 55 -7.12 -13.80 -2.06
CA ILE A 55 -7.24 -13.36 -3.46
C ILE A 55 -8.69 -13.01 -3.81
N SER A 56 -9.67 -13.83 -3.37
CA SER A 56 -11.10 -13.53 -3.56
C SER A 56 -11.50 -12.25 -2.84
N GLY A 57 -11.05 -12.05 -1.60
CA GLY A 57 -11.32 -10.82 -0.86
C GLY A 57 -10.74 -9.57 -1.52
N ILE A 58 -9.54 -9.69 -2.10
CA ILE A 58 -8.95 -8.60 -2.90
C ILE A 58 -9.80 -8.30 -4.14
N ALA A 59 -10.37 -9.31 -4.79
CA ALA A 59 -11.30 -9.12 -5.92
C ALA A 59 -12.59 -8.38 -5.48
N ASP A 60 -13.10 -8.64 -4.28
CA ASP A 60 -14.24 -7.93 -3.70
C ASP A 60 -13.91 -6.47 -3.37
N LEU A 61 -12.70 -6.22 -2.84
CA LEU A 61 -12.20 -4.85 -2.61
C LEU A 61 -12.05 -4.09 -3.93
N ILE A 62 -11.49 -4.72 -4.97
CA ILE A 62 -11.43 -4.14 -6.32
C ILE A 62 -12.84 -3.78 -6.83
N SER A 63 -13.80 -4.67 -6.63
CA SER A 63 -15.20 -4.45 -7.04
C SER A 63 -15.86 -3.31 -6.27
N THR A 64 -15.47 -3.11 -5.00
CA THR A 64 -15.92 -1.99 -4.17
C THR A 64 -15.28 -0.68 -4.64
N PHE A 65 -13.97 -0.66 -4.89
CA PHE A 65 -13.25 0.48 -5.46
C PHE A 65 -13.89 0.93 -6.79
N LYS A 66 -14.22 0.00 -7.68
CA LYS A 66 -14.88 0.29 -8.97
C LYS A 66 -16.24 1.00 -8.83
N LYS A 67 -16.89 0.91 -7.68
CA LYS A 67 -18.16 1.58 -7.36
C LYS A 67 -17.98 2.89 -6.59
N SER A 68 -16.75 3.22 -6.21
CA SER A 68 -16.42 4.44 -5.48
C SER A 68 -16.07 5.60 -6.42
N ASP A 69 -15.97 6.80 -5.86
CA ASP A 69 -15.53 8.00 -6.60
C ASP A 69 -14.00 8.11 -6.74
N TYR A 70 -13.25 7.17 -6.14
CA TYR A 70 -11.79 7.16 -6.20
C TYR A 70 -11.27 6.82 -7.60
N GLN A 71 -10.16 7.45 -7.98
CA GLN A 71 -9.63 7.41 -9.35
C GLN A 71 -8.45 6.44 -9.49
N SER A 72 -7.82 6.07 -8.37
CA SER A 72 -6.61 5.27 -8.36
C SER A 72 -6.57 4.25 -7.22
N LEU A 73 -6.34 2.99 -7.58
CA LEU A 73 -6.15 1.87 -6.64
C LEU A 73 -4.76 1.28 -6.81
N GLY A 74 -3.98 1.24 -5.72
CA GLY A 74 -2.68 0.59 -5.68
C GLY A 74 -2.72 -0.71 -4.91
N ILE A 75 -2.42 -1.84 -5.54
CA ILE A 75 -2.16 -3.11 -4.86
C ILE A 75 -0.65 -3.27 -4.71
N VAL A 76 -0.13 -2.99 -3.52
CA VAL A 76 1.31 -2.86 -3.27
C VAL A 76 1.83 -4.09 -2.51
N CYS A 77 2.38 -5.03 -3.27
CA CYS A 77 3.01 -6.24 -2.71
C CYS A 77 4.41 -5.95 -2.18
N LYS A 78 4.97 -6.82 -1.33
CA LYS A 78 6.36 -6.68 -0.87
C LYS A 78 7.35 -6.79 -2.03
N THR A 79 7.18 -7.78 -2.90
CA THR A 79 8.10 -8.09 -4.01
C THR A 79 7.42 -8.03 -5.38
N GLU A 80 8.23 -7.85 -6.44
CA GLU A 80 7.74 -7.88 -7.82
C GLU A 80 7.22 -9.25 -8.23
N ALA A 81 7.84 -10.33 -7.73
CA ALA A 81 7.38 -11.70 -7.98
C ALA A 81 5.97 -11.94 -7.42
N GLN A 82 5.69 -11.47 -6.21
CA GLN A 82 4.34 -11.52 -5.62
C GLN A 82 3.34 -10.69 -6.42
N ALA A 83 3.72 -9.46 -6.80
CA ALA A 83 2.84 -8.59 -7.60
C ALA A 83 2.49 -9.20 -8.96
N LYS A 84 3.47 -9.84 -9.63
CA LYS A 84 3.24 -10.55 -10.89
C LYS A 84 2.28 -11.73 -10.70
N LEU A 85 2.55 -12.60 -9.72
CA LEU A 85 1.69 -13.75 -9.43
C LEU A 85 0.27 -13.31 -9.10
N LEU A 86 0.12 -12.29 -8.24
CA LEU A 86 -1.18 -11.76 -7.86
C LEU A 86 -1.92 -11.17 -9.07
N THR A 87 -1.21 -10.50 -9.98
CA THR A 87 -1.79 -10.00 -11.23
C THR A 87 -2.37 -11.13 -12.07
N GLU A 88 -1.61 -12.21 -12.30
CA GLU A 88 -2.06 -13.35 -13.10
C GLU A 88 -3.32 -14.01 -12.49
N ARG A 89 -3.35 -14.15 -11.17
CA ARG A 89 -4.52 -14.69 -10.45
C ARG A 89 -5.72 -13.77 -10.53
N LEU A 90 -5.54 -12.47 -10.29
CA LEU A 90 -6.62 -11.50 -10.32
C LEU A 90 -7.14 -11.26 -11.73
N GLN A 91 -6.33 -11.34 -12.78
CA GLN A 91 -6.79 -11.23 -14.17
C GLN A 91 -7.77 -12.35 -14.55
N THR A 92 -7.62 -13.53 -13.94
CA THR A 92 -8.53 -14.66 -14.17
C THR A 92 -9.91 -14.42 -13.52
N ILE A 93 -9.97 -13.61 -12.46
CA ILE A 93 -11.18 -13.34 -11.67
C ILE A 93 -11.84 -12.02 -12.10
N CYS A 94 -11.01 -11.00 -12.30
CA CYS A 94 -11.35 -9.63 -12.63
C CYS A 94 -10.79 -9.32 -14.03
N ALA A 95 -11.60 -9.55 -15.06
CA ALA A 95 -11.14 -9.55 -16.46
C ALA A 95 -10.68 -8.18 -17.01
N GLU A 96 -10.86 -7.05 -16.30
CA GLU A 96 -10.66 -5.71 -16.87
C GLU A 96 -9.92 -4.72 -15.96
N ASN A 97 -8.96 -4.00 -16.58
CA ASN A 97 -8.25 -2.80 -16.12
C ASN A 97 -7.25 -2.98 -14.96
N LEU A 98 -6.63 -4.17 -14.85
CA LEU A 98 -5.50 -4.41 -13.96
C LEU A 98 -4.16 -4.19 -14.68
N HIS A 99 -3.37 -3.25 -14.19
CA HIS A 99 -2.07 -2.91 -14.76
C HIS A 99 -0.93 -3.31 -13.82
N PHE A 100 -0.11 -4.26 -14.25
CA PHE A 100 1.11 -4.61 -13.54
C PHE A 100 2.23 -3.62 -13.86
N LEU A 101 2.74 -2.93 -12.84
CA LEU A 101 3.85 -1.99 -12.97
C LEU A 101 5.16 -2.66 -12.55
N SER A 102 6.03 -2.85 -13.55
CA SER A 102 7.39 -3.37 -13.42
C SER A 102 8.43 -2.28 -13.71
N ASN A 103 9.71 -2.57 -13.45
CA ASN A 103 10.82 -1.66 -13.81
C ASN A 103 10.99 -1.40 -15.32
N ARG A 104 10.28 -2.13 -16.19
CA ARG A 104 10.29 -1.97 -17.65
C ARG A 104 9.07 -1.20 -18.17
N SER A 105 8.11 -0.87 -17.32
CA SER A 105 6.86 -0.21 -17.71
C SER A 105 7.03 1.32 -17.67
N SER A 106 6.79 2.01 -18.79
CA SER A 106 6.97 3.46 -18.93
C SER A 106 5.69 4.30 -18.83
N VAL A 107 4.54 3.67 -18.58
CA VAL A 107 3.22 4.33 -18.66
C VAL A 107 2.57 4.43 -17.28
N PHE A 108 2.28 5.66 -16.86
CA PHE A 108 1.44 5.95 -15.70
C PHE A 108 -0.03 5.81 -16.13
N VAL A 109 -0.72 4.78 -15.65
CA VAL A 109 -2.09 4.48 -16.05
C VAL A 109 -3.04 4.84 -14.91
N LYS A 110 -4.10 5.60 -15.20
CA LYS A 110 -5.21 5.78 -14.24
C LYS A 110 -5.98 4.47 -14.11
N GLY A 111 -6.38 4.10 -12.89
CA GLY A 111 -7.10 2.86 -12.62
C GLY A 111 -6.42 2.00 -11.56
N ILE A 112 -6.42 0.67 -11.77
CA ILE A 112 -5.91 -0.30 -10.79
C ILE A 112 -4.50 -0.72 -11.17
N ILE A 113 -3.54 -0.39 -10.32
CA ILE A 113 -2.13 -0.72 -10.49
C ILE A 113 -1.72 -1.77 -9.46
N ILE A 114 -1.10 -2.85 -9.91
CA ILE A 114 -0.48 -3.87 -9.07
C ILE A 114 1.04 -3.71 -9.19
N THR A 115 1.74 -3.54 -8.07
CA THR A 115 3.19 -3.30 -8.08
C THR A 115 3.86 -3.76 -6.80
N SER A 116 5.19 -3.61 -6.72
CA SER A 116 5.96 -3.88 -5.52
C SER A 116 6.22 -2.61 -4.70
N ALA A 117 6.46 -2.75 -3.40
CA ALA A 117 6.78 -1.64 -2.50
C ALA A 117 8.00 -0.82 -2.97
N HIS A 118 8.97 -1.48 -3.61
CA HIS A 118 10.12 -0.81 -4.20
C HIS A 118 9.71 0.11 -5.38
N MET A 119 8.86 -0.40 -6.27
CA MET A 119 8.40 0.31 -7.47
C MET A 119 7.33 1.37 -7.16
N ALA A 120 6.63 1.23 -6.03
CA ALA A 120 5.63 2.18 -5.60
C ALA A 120 6.21 3.52 -5.08
N LYS A 121 7.53 3.61 -4.91
CA LYS A 121 8.18 4.86 -4.45
C LYS A 121 7.90 6.00 -5.43
N GLY A 122 7.36 7.09 -4.92
CA GLY A 122 6.98 8.25 -5.73
C GLY A 122 5.59 8.13 -6.38
N LEU A 123 4.90 7.00 -6.22
CA LEU A 123 3.48 6.86 -6.59
C LEU A 123 2.59 7.22 -5.39
N GLU A 124 1.35 7.57 -5.70
CA GLU A 124 0.27 7.85 -4.77
C GLU A 124 -1.02 7.28 -5.34
N PHE A 125 -1.86 6.74 -4.46
CA PHE A 125 -3.16 6.18 -4.81
C PHE A 125 -4.21 6.68 -3.82
N ASP A 126 -5.42 6.89 -4.31
CA ASP A 126 -6.57 7.22 -3.47
C ASP A 126 -6.83 6.09 -2.47
N GLU A 127 -6.82 4.85 -2.96
CA GLU A 127 -6.95 3.63 -2.17
C GLU A 127 -5.73 2.72 -2.36
N VAL A 128 -5.29 2.05 -1.29
CA VAL A 128 -4.23 1.05 -1.35
C VAL A 128 -4.66 -0.24 -0.66
N ILE A 129 -4.33 -1.36 -1.31
CA ILE A 129 -4.39 -2.70 -0.72
C ILE A 129 -2.96 -3.21 -0.55
N VAL A 130 -2.58 -3.59 0.67
CA VAL A 130 -1.31 -4.24 0.97
C VAL A 130 -1.58 -5.71 1.29
N PRO A 131 -1.31 -6.65 0.36
CA PRO A 131 -1.59 -8.05 0.56
C PRO A 131 -0.49 -8.77 1.32
N GLN A 132 -0.82 -9.96 1.81
CA GLN A 132 0.09 -10.88 2.50
C GLN A 132 0.82 -10.19 3.65
N THR A 133 0.08 -9.46 4.50
CA THR A 133 0.62 -8.75 5.68
C THR A 133 0.78 -9.67 6.90
N ASP A 134 1.11 -10.92 6.65
CA ASP A 134 1.36 -11.96 7.64
C ASP A 134 2.81 -11.98 8.15
N SER A 135 3.00 -12.70 9.26
CA SER A 135 4.28 -12.88 9.94
C SER A 135 5.35 -13.62 9.12
N LYS A 136 5.00 -14.35 8.05
CA LYS A 136 5.99 -15.00 7.19
C LYS A 136 6.51 -14.03 6.14
N ASN A 137 5.68 -13.11 5.66
CA ASN A 137 6.06 -12.15 4.64
C ASN A 137 6.70 -10.89 5.23
N TYR A 138 6.23 -10.40 6.39
CA TYR A 138 6.76 -9.21 7.06
C TYR A 138 7.24 -9.52 8.48
N HIS A 139 8.55 -9.73 8.65
CA HIS A 139 9.13 -10.08 9.95
C HIS A 139 10.48 -9.41 10.27
N SER A 140 11.21 -8.94 9.27
CA SER A 140 12.51 -8.30 9.46
C SER A 140 12.41 -6.77 9.50
N ALA A 141 13.50 -6.11 9.92
CA ALA A 141 13.59 -4.65 9.89
C ALA A 141 13.48 -4.08 8.45
N ILE A 142 14.00 -4.81 7.46
CA ILE A 142 13.87 -4.43 6.04
C ILE A 142 12.41 -4.51 5.61
N ASP A 143 11.70 -5.57 6.02
CA ASP A 143 10.28 -5.75 5.70
C ASP A 143 9.43 -4.64 6.33
N ARG A 144 9.74 -4.25 7.57
CA ARG A 144 9.10 -3.11 8.25
C ARG A 144 9.20 -1.84 7.40
N SER A 145 10.38 -1.55 6.86
CA SER A 145 10.55 -0.40 5.96
C SER A 145 9.80 -0.55 4.63
N MET A 146 9.72 -1.76 4.07
CA MET A 146 8.90 -2.02 2.88
C MET A 146 7.40 -1.80 3.15
N LEU A 147 6.91 -2.30 4.29
CA LEU A 147 5.53 -2.13 4.71
C LEU A 147 5.19 -0.65 4.93
N TYR A 148 6.07 0.10 5.58
CA TYR A 148 5.92 1.55 5.74
C TYR A 148 5.81 2.26 4.39
N VAL A 149 6.66 1.90 3.42
CA VAL A 149 6.58 2.47 2.07
C VAL A 149 5.23 2.17 1.43
N ALA A 150 4.75 0.92 1.51
CA ALA A 150 3.47 0.50 0.94
C ALA A 150 2.28 1.24 1.56
N VAL A 151 2.21 1.29 2.90
CA VAL A 151 1.14 1.97 3.66
C VAL A 151 1.07 3.46 3.34
N THR A 152 2.23 4.13 3.26
CA THR A 152 2.29 5.58 2.97
C THR A 152 2.00 5.95 1.51
N ARG A 153 1.66 5.00 0.65
CA ARG A 153 1.16 5.30 -0.70
C ARG A 153 -0.33 5.65 -0.72
N ALA A 154 -1.06 5.31 0.35
CA ALA A 154 -2.49 5.51 0.48
C ALA A 154 -2.82 6.95 0.84
N MET A 155 -3.70 7.60 0.07
CA MET A 155 -4.15 8.95 0.35
C MET A 155 -5.40 8.97 1.22
N HIS A 156 -6.40 8.14 0.91
CA HIS A 156 -7.74 8.20 1.51
C HIS A 156 -8.15 6.90 2.20
N LYS A 157 -7.89 5.74 1.57
CA LYS A 157 -8.31 4.44 2.08
C LYS A 157 -7.16 3.43 2.04
N LEU A 158 -7.05 2.60 3.07
CA LEU A 158 -6.01 1.60 3.21
C LEU A 158 -6.60 0.29 3.72
N SER A 159 -6.31 -0.80 3.02
CA SER A 159 -6.67 -2.15 3.42
C SER A 159 -5.42 -3.02 3.49
N LEU A 160 -5.18 -3.67 4.63
CA LEU A 160 -4.13 -4.65 4.81
C LEU A 160 -4.78 -6.03 4.87
N THR A 161 -4.43 -6.92 3.96
CA THR A 161 -4.97 -8.28 3.92
C THR A 161 -3.91 -9.28 4.34
N TYR A 162 -4.33 -10.35 5.02
CA TYR A 162 -3.44 -11.45 5.36
C TYR A 162 -4.23 -12.75 5.55
N CYS A 163 -3.53 -13.88 5.49
CA CYS A 163 -4.03 -15.16 5.96
C CYS A 163 -3.08 -15.77 7.00
N GLY A 164 -3.62 -16.56 7.93
CA GLY A 164 -2.83 -17.13 9.03
C GLY A 164 -2.52 -16.13 10.14
N ILE A 165 -1.24 -16.01 10.52
CA ILE A 165 -0.78 -15.21 11.67
C ILE A 165 -0.36 -13.82 11.18
N PRO A 166 -0.96 -12.71 11.69
CA PRO A 166 -0.63 -11.36 11.25
C PRO A 166 0.84 -11.00 11.53
N SER A 167 1.38 -10.04 10.80
CA SER A 167 2.68 -9.46 11.15
C SER A 167 2.58 -8.67 12.46
N LEU A 168 3.59 -8.77 13.32
CA LEU A 168 3.71 -7.95 14.53
C LEU A 168 3.72 -6.43 14.24
N PHE A 169 3.90 -6.03 12.98
CA PHE A 169 3.89 -4.62 12.59
C PHE A 169 2.47 -4.07 12.41
N ILE A 170 1.47 -4.93 12.26
CA ILE A 170 0.06 -4.55 12.05
C ILE A 170 -0.83 -4.94 13.24
N GLU A 171 -0.28 -5.61 14.25
CA GLU A 171 -0.99 -5.87 15.51
C GLU A 171 -1.27 -4.53 16.22
N VAL A 172 -2.56 -4.26 16.46
CA VAL A 172 -3.06 -3.01 17.04
C VAL A 172 -3.08 -3.07 18.55
#